data_AF-A0AAE1FR84-F1
#
_entry.id   AF-A0AAE1FR84-F1
#
_cell.length_a   1.000
_cell.length_b   1.000
_cell.length_c   1.000
_cell.angle_alpha   90.00
_cell.angle_beta   90.00
_cell.angle_gamma   90.00
#
_symmetry.space_group_name_H-M   'P 1'
#
loop_
_entity.id
_entity.type
_entity.pdbx_description
1 polymer ?
#
loop_
_entity_poly.entity_id
_entity_poly.type
_entity_poly.pdbx_seq_one_letter_code
_entity_poly.pdbx_strand_id
1 'polypeptide(L)'
;MAICGYKCSLCMFVISLWGVIQLLIMGVLFYAEAPALLEDLPEEPASNAKEFMTIVRRGYRDNAFNCFIASCLYLVTLGVSGWQFYLNQKTTYQV
;
A
#
# COMPACT_ATOMS: atom_id res chain seq x y z
N MET A 1 -22.21 -11.75 -11.69
CA MET A 1 -21.54 -12.00 -12.98
C MET A 1 -20.06 -11.84 -12.75
N ALA A 2 -19.25 -12.85 -13.09
CA ALA A 2 -17.81 -12.74 -12.98
C ALA A 2 -17.28 -11.86 -14.12
N ILE A 3 -16.80 -10.67 -13.78
CA ILE A 3 -16.36 -9.67 -14.77
C ILE A 3 -14.96 -10.02 -15.32
N CYS A 4 -14.18 -10.83 -14.60
CA CYS A 4 -12.83 -11.24 -14.99
C CYS A 4 -12.65 -12.76 -14.84
N GLY A 5 -11.99 -13.41 -15.80
CA GLY A 5 -11.74 -14.86 -15.79
C GLY A 5 -10.80 -15.32 -14.66
N TYR A 6 -10.88 -16.60 -14.29
CA TYR A 6 -10.16 -17.25 -13.18
C TYR A 6 -8.66 -16.88 -13.09
N LYS A 7 -7.95 -16.87 -14.22
CA LYS A 7 -6.51 -16.57 -14.28
C LYS A 7 -6.18 -15.10 -13.96
N CYS A 8 -7.06 -14.17 -14.35
CA CYS A 8 -6.87 -12.73 -14.10
C CYS A 8 -7.21 -12.36 -12.66
N SER A 9 -8.23 -13.01 -12.08
CA SER A 9 -8.63 -12.84 -10.67
C SER A 9 -7.53 -13.29 -9.70
N LEU A 10 -6.84 -14.40 -9.99
CA LEU A 10 -5.68 -14.84 -9.20
C LEU A 10 -4.52 -13.83 -9.23
N CYS A 11 -4.22 -13.28 -10.41
CA CYS A 11 -3.16 -12.29 -10.57
C CYS A 11 -3.44 -11.02 -9.74
N MET A 12 -4.66 -10.47 -9.84
CA MET A 12 -5.06 -9.30 -9.05
C MET A 12 -5.04 -9.54 -7.54
N PHE A 13 -5.39 -10.76 -7.11
CA PHE A 13 -5.35 -11.13 -5.69
C PHE A 13 -3.91 -11.15 -5.16
N VAL A 14 -2.99 -11.80 -5.87
CA VAL A 14 -1.56 -11.89 -5.47
C VAL A 14 -0.90 -10.51 -5.46
N ILE A 15 -1.12 -9.69 -6.49
CA ILE A 15 -0.58 -8.32 -6.55
C ILE A 15 -1.15 -7.46 -5.42
N SER A 16 -2.46 -7.57 -5.13
CA SER A 16 -3.06 -6.83 -4.02
C SER A 16 -2.48 -7.26 -2.67
N LEU A 17 -2.26 -8.56 -2.46
CA LEU A 17 -1.69 -9.07 -1.20
C LEU A 17 -0.26 -8.56 -1.00
N TRP A 18 0.54 -8.62 -2.07
CA TRP A 18 1.90 -8.07 -2.06
C TRP A 18 1.91 -6.57 -1.76
N GLY A 19 1.05 -5.80 -2.44
CA GLY A 19 0.94 -4.35 -2.24
C GLY A 19 0.54 -3.96 -0.81
N VAL A 20 -0.40 -4.69 -0.20
CA VAL A 20 -0.78 -4.46 1.21
C VAL A 20 0.41 -4.67 2.15
N ILE A 21 1.13 -5.78 2.00
CA ILE A 21 2.27 -6.12 2.89
C ILE A 21 3.37 -5.06 2.77
N GLN A 22 3.75 -4.71 1.54
CA GLN A 22 4.81 -3.73 1.28
C GLN A 22 4.45 -2.34 1.80
N LEU A 23 3.23 -1.86 1.55
CA LEU A 23 2.78 -0.53 2.00
C LEU A 23 2.61 -0.44 3.51
N LEU A 24 2.17 -1.51 4.18
CA LEU A 24 2.08 -1.54 5.64
C LEU A 24 3.47 -1.49 6.29
N ILE A 25 4.42 -2.26 5.78
CA ILE A 25 5.80 -2.25 6.30
C ILE A 25 6.41 -0.86 6.12
N MET A 26 6.27 -0.26 4.92
CA MET A 26 6.77 1.11 4.68
C MET A 26 6.06 2.14 5.56
N GLY A 27 4.75 2.06 5.73
CA GLY A 27 3.99 2.98 6.60
C GLY A 27 4.47 2.95 8.06
N VAL A 28 4.76 1.75 8.59
CA VAL A 28 5.31 1.59 9.95
C VAL A 28 6.73 2.12 10.05
N LEU A 29 7.58 1.88 9.05
CA LEU A 29 8.95 2.41 9.00
C LEU A 29 8.98 3.95 8.93
N PHE A 30 8.07 4.56 8.15
CA PHE A 30 7.91 6.01 8.12
C PHE A 30 7.39 6.55 9.46
N TYR A 31 6.48 5.85 10.13
CA TYR A 31 6.00 6.24 11.48
C TYR A 31 7.11 6.16 12.54
N ALA A 32 8.05 5.23 12.39
CA ALA A 32 9.20 5.06 13.27
C ALA A 32 10.36 6.05 12.97
N GLU A 33 10.19 6.98 12.01
CA GLU A 33 11.24 7.93 11.58
C GLU A 33 12.56 7.21 11.21
N ALA A 34 12.46 6.06 10.53
CA ALA A 34 13.63 5.22 10.24
C ALA A 34 14.62 5.94 9.29
N PRO A 35 15.92 6.04 9.63
CA PRO A 35 16.89 6.84 8.87
C PRO A 35 17.14 6.32 7.45
N ALA A 36 16.78 5.07 7.16
CA ALA A 36 16.86 4.48 5.83
C ALA A 36 15.92 5.11 4.80
N LEU A 37 14.86 5.81 5.24
CA LEU A 37 13.84 6.43 4.39
C LEU A 37 14.01 7.96 4.27
N LEU A 38 15.15 8.48 4.75
CA LEU A 38 15.44 9.91 4.67
C LEU A 38 15.60 10.39 3.21
N GLU A 39 16.12 9.51 2.35
CA GLU A 39 16.36 9.78 0.93
C GLU A 39 15.07 9.73 0.09
N ASP A 40 14.02 9.06 0.58
CA ASP A 40 12.69 9.03 -0.05
C ASP A 40 11.84 10.28 0.27
N LEU A 41 12.37 11.20 1.08
CA LEU A 41 11.67 12.40 1.51
C LEU A 41 11.84 13.53 0.49
N PRO A 42 10.81 14.36 0.23
CA PRO A 42 10.98 15.53 -0.62
C PRO A 42 12.13 16.43 -0.15
N GLU A 43 13.07 16.71 -1.06
CA GLU A 43 14.16 17.66 -0.85
C GLU A 43 13.60 19.08 -0.84
N GLU A 44 13.16 19.54 0.32
CA GLU A 44 12.80 20.93 0.51
C GLU A 44 14.02 21.77 0.92
N PRO A 45 14.21 22.95 0.32
CA PRO A 45 15.34 23.81 0.65
C PRO A 45 15.20 24.33 2.09
N ALA A 46 16.06 23.83 2.99
CA ALA A 46 16.14 24.30 4.36
C ALA A 46 17.25 25.33 4.52
N SER A 47 16.96 26.46 5.17
CA SER A 47 17.95 27.52 5.41
C SER A 47 18.83 27.22 6.64
N ASN A 48 18.33 26.39 7.56
CA ASN A 48 18.98 26.08 8.83
C ASN A 48 18.79 24.61 9.24
N ALA A 49 19.72 24.06 10.02
CA ALA A 49 19.66 22.66 10.47
C ALA A 49 18.41 22.32 11.31
N LYS A 50 17.89 23.28 12.10
CA LYS A 50 16.65 23.09 12.87
C LYS A 50 15.40 23.05 11.98
N GLU A 51 15.41 23.87 10.92
CA GLU A 51 14.34 23.90 9.93
C GLU A 51 14.33 22.60 9.13
N PHE A 52 15.52 22.11 8.73
CA PHE A 52 15.70 20.82 8.08
C PHE A 52 15.10 19.67 8.90
N MET A 53 15.42 19.56 10.19
CA MET A 53 14.83 18.51 11.04
C MET A 53 13.30 18.60 11.16
N THR A 54 12.75 19.81 11.12
CA THR A 54 11.29 20.03 11.21
C THR A 54 10.60 19.61 9.92
N ILE A 55 11.19 19.95 8.77
CA ILE A 55 10.70 19.54 7.45
C ILE A 55 10.80 18.03 7.28
N VAL A 56 11.90 17.43 7.74
CA VAL A 56 12.11 15.98 7.68
C VAL A 56 11.05 15.24 8.50
N ARG A 57 10.83 15.62 9.76
CA ARG A 57 9.74 15.04 10.58
C ARG A 57 8.36 15.30 9.95
N ARG A 58 8.21 16.46 9.30
CA ARG A 58 7.17 16.82 8.32
C ARG A 58 6.85 15.66 7.37
N GLY A 59 7.79 15.44 6.47
CA GLY A 59 7.68 14.49 5.37
C GLY A 59 7.49 13.05 5.84
N TYR A 60 8.16 12.61 6.93
CA TYR A 60 7.96 11.26 7.47
C TYR A 60 6.50 11.00 7.81
N ARG A 61 5.85 11.95 8.49
CA ARG A 61 4.46 11.81 8.89
C ARG A 61 3.51 11.86 7.70
N ASP A 62 3.74 12.77 6.76
CA ASP A 62 2.89 12.90 5.57
C ASP A 62 2.97 11.64 4.68
N ASN A 63 4.17 11.10 4.46
CA ASN A 63 4.38 9.85 3.72
C ASN A 63 3.83 8.62 4.46
N ALA A 64 3.97 8.55 5.79
CA ALA A 64 3.35 7.49 6.58
C ALA A 64 1.84 7.44 6.40
N PHE A 65 1.16 8.59 6.49
CA PHE A 65 -0.29 8.66 6.30
C PHE A 65 -0.71 8.27 4.88
N ASN A 66 0.02 8.74 3.86
CA ASN A 66 -0.25 8.36 2.47
C ASN A 66 -0.10 6.84 2.27
N CYS A 67 0.96 6.22 2.82
CA CYS A 67 1.16 4.78 2.75
C CYS A 67 0.06 4.00 3.48
N PHE A 68 -0.38 4.47 4.65
CA PHE A 68 -1.49 3.83 5.37
C PHE A 68 -2.81 3.92 4.60
N ILE A 69 -3.14 5.09 4.04
CA ILE A 69 -4.35 5.26 3.22
C ILE A 69 -4.29 4.34 1.99
N ALA A 70 -3.15 4.30 1.31
CA ALA A 70 -2.93 3.40 0.18
C ALA A 70 -3.11 1.94 0.59
N SER A 71 -2.54 1.51 1.73
CA SER A 71 -2.69 0.15 2.24
C SER A 71 -4.16 -0.22 2.51
N CYS A 72 -4.97 0.72 3.04
CA CYS A 72 -6.40 0.54 3.21
C CYS A 72 -7.14 0.34 1.88
N LEU A 73 -6.80 1.11 0.85
CA LEU A 73 -7.39 0.96 -0.49
C LEU A 73 -7.04 -0.39 -1.10
N TYR A 74 -5.79 -0.85 -0.95
CA TYR A 74 -5.38 -2.18 -1.40
C TYR A 74 -6.09 -3.30 -0.61
N LEU A 75 -6.35 -3.13 0.69
CA LEU A 75 -7.15 -4.08 1.47
C LEU A 75 -8.60 -4.19 0.96
N VAL A 76 -9.24 -3.05 0.63
CA VAL A 76 -10.58 -3.06 0.03
C VAL A 76 -10.58 -3.79 -1.31
N THR A 77 -9.58 -3.51 -2.15
CA THR A 77 -9.44 -4.14 -3.47
C THR A 77 -9.16 -5.64 -3.36
N LEU A 78 -8.38 -6.05 -2.36
CA LEU A 78 -8.14 -7.46 -2.01
C LEU A 78 -9.43 -8.15 -1.54
N GLY A 79 -10.24 -7.48 -0.73
CA GLY A 79 -11.55 -7.99 -0.31
C GLY A 79 -12.50 -8.21 -1.49
N VAL A 80 -12.59 -7.24 -2.40
CA VAL A 80 -13.43 -7.34 -3.60
C VAL A 80 -12.93 -8.44 -4.55
N SER A 81 -11.62 -8.51 -4.81
CA SER A 81 -11.03 -9.55 -5.67
C SER A 81 -11.14 -10.94 -5.04
N GLY A 82 -11.00 -11.07 -3.72
CA GLY A 82 -11.25 -12.31 -2.97
C GLY A 82 -12.71 -12.75 -3.05
N TRP A 83 -13.65 -11.82 -2.93
CA TRP A 83 -15.08 -12.10 -3.13
C TRP A 83 -15.37 -12.57 -4.57
N GLN A 84 -14.79 -11.92 -5.57
CA GLN A 84 -14.89 -12.35 -6.97
C GLN A 84 -14.25 -13.72 -7.21
N PHE A 85 -13.10 -14.01 -6.58
CA PHE A 85 -12.44 -15.30 -6.66
C PHE A 85 -13.31 -16.42 -6.06
N TYR A 86 -13.91 -16.17 -4.90
CA TYR A 86 -14.81 -17.13 -4.25
C TYR A 86 -16.02 -17.47 -5.11
N LEU A 87 -16.67 -16.46 -5.71
CA LEU A 87 -17.79 -16.67 -6.64
C LEU A 87 -17.36 -17.42 -7.91
N ASN A 88 -16.18 -17.10 -8.46
CA ASN A 88 -15.61 -17.74 -9.63
C ASN A 88 -15.27 -19.22 -9.40
N GLN A 89 -14.77 -19.57 -8.21
CA GLN A 89 -14.52 -20.97 -7.86
C GLN A 89 -15.82 -21.78 -7.92
N LYS A 90 -16.92 -21.29 -7.34
CA LYS A 90 -18.20 -22.03 -7.35
C LYS A 90 -18.73 -22.31 -8.75
N THR A 91 -18.64 -21.34 -9.66
CA THR A 91 -19.07 -21.52 -11.05
C THR A 91 -18.20 -22.51 -11.83
N THR A 92 -16.90 -22.56 -11.55
CA THR A 92 -15.96 -23.48 -12.22
C THR A 92 -16.14 -24.93 -11.76
N TYR A 93 -16.45 -25.17 -10.48
CA TYR A 93 -16.68 -26.52 -9.94
C TYR A 93 -18.11 -27.06 -10.18
N GLN A 94 -19.01 -26.28 -10.78
CA GLN A 94 -20.35 -26.72 -11.18
C GLN A 94 -20.45 -27.19 -12.64
N VAL A 95 -19.31 -27.45 -13.28
CA VAL A 95 -19.19 -28.13 -14.58
C VAL A 95 -18.57 -29.50 -14.34
#